data_AF-A0A3D8I0N6-F1
#
_entry.id   AF-A0A3D8I0N6-F1
#
_cell.length_a   1.000
_cell.length_b   1.000
_cell.length_c   1.000
_cell.angle_alpha   90.00
_cell.angle_beta   90.00
_cell.angle_gamma   90.00
#
_symmetry.space_group_name_H-M   'P 1'
#
loop_
_entity.id
_entity.type
_entity.pdbx_description
1 polymer ?
#
loop_
_entity_poly.entity_id
_entity_poly.type
_entity_poly.pdbx_seq_one_letter_code
_entity_poly.pdbx_strand_id
1 'polypeptide(L)' 'SETYYYTFKLINGKFYLHQYSQENFDDEVLDKTYIYYRVPRDEPKGKHRILLDSVNDELLQELESKCYKDGKCKDE' A
#
# COMPACT_ATOMS: atom_id res chain seq x y z
N SER A 1 -18.48 0.26 -1.56
CA SER A 1 -17.65 1.45 -1.84
C SER A 1 -16.18 1.09 -1.71
N GLU A 2 -15.30 1.81 -2.39
CA GLU A 2 -13.86 1.64 -2.26
C GLU A 2 -13.29 2.72 -1.35
N THR A 3 -12.39 2.36 -0.45
CA THR A 3 -11.68 3.31 0.42
C THR A 3 -10.20 3.00 0.43
N TYR A 4 -9.37 4.01 0.17
CA TYR A 4 -7.92 3.89 0.14
C TYR A 4 -7.30 4.38 1.45
N TYR A 5 -6.38 3.59 1.99
CA TYR A 5 -5.69 3.84 3.23
C TYR A 5 -4.19 3.97 3.02
N TYR A 6 -3.62 5.02 3.61
CA TYR A 6 -2.20 5.29 3.61
C TYR A 6 -1.74 5.42 5.06
N THR A 7 -0.81 4.58 5.47
CA THR A 7 -0.18 4.71 6.79
C THR A 7 1.26 5.12 6.61
N PHE A 8 1.72 6.04 7.47
CA PHE A 8 3.08 6.54 7.44
C PHE A 8 3.77 6.29 8.77
N LYS A 9 5.06 6.00 8.72
CA LYS A 9 5.91 5.85 9.91
C LYS A 9 6.92 7.00 9.97
N LEU A 10 6.96 7.70 11.11
CA LEU A 10 7.96 8.72 11.39
C LEU A 10 9.29 8.05 11.80
N ILE A 11 10.36 8.35 11.07
CA ILE A 11 11.70 7.83 11.34
C ILE A 11 12.71 8.94 11.12
N ASN A 12 13.47 9.30 12.17
CA ASN A 12 14.47 10.37 12.13
C ASN A 12 13.94 11.69 11.53
N GLY A 13 12.72 12.08 11.93
CA GLY A 13 12.09 13.33 11.49
C GLY A 13 11.47 13.30 10.10
N LYS A 14 11.43 12.16 9.41
CA LYS A 14 10.80 12.01 8.09
C LYS A 14 9.69 10.97 8.11
N PHE A 15 8.60 11.24 7.41
CA PHE A 15 7.52 10.27 7.20
C PHE A 15 7.82 9.40 5.99
N TYR A 16 7.67 8.09 6.19
CA TYR A 16 7.81 7.09 5.14
C TYR A 16 6.52 6.30 5.00
N LEU A 17 6.10 6.01 3.77
CA LEU A 17 4.96 5.15 3.51
C LEU A 17 5.22 3.79 4.16
N HIS A 18 4.32 3.38 5.04
CA HIS A 18 4.39 2.12 5.78
C HIS A 18 3.46 1.07 5.18
N GLN A 19 2.26 1.49 4.79
CA GLN A 19 1.29 0.66 4.08
C GLN A 19 0.45 1.52 3.14
N TYR A 20 0.17 0.97 1.96
CA TYR A 20 -0.86 1.43 1.05
C TYR A 20 -1.82 0.27 0.79
N SER A 21 -3.11 0.48 1.03
CA SER A 21 -4.14 -0.54 0.89
C SER A 21 -5.47 0.04 0.47
N GLN A 22 -6.32 -0.80 -0.10
CA GLN A 22 -7.70 -0.49 -0.42
C GLN A 22 -8.62 -1.48 0.30
N GLU A 23 -9.73 -0.96 0.81
CA GLU A 23 -10.83 -1.75 1.35
C GLU A 23 -12.06 -1.57 0.47
N ASN A 24 -12.67 -2.70 0.10
CA ASN A 24 -13.91 -2.76 -0.64
C ASN A 24 -15.01 -3.20 0.32
N PHE A 25 -16.08 -2.40 0.35
CA PHE A 25 -17.26 -2.64 1.17
C PHE A 25 -18.45 -3.03 0.30
N ASP A 26 -19.17 -4.07 0.70
CA ASP A 26 -20.48 -4.48 0.19
C ASP A 26 -21.53 -4.30 1.29
N ASP A 27 -22.53 -3.45 1.07
CA ASP A 27 -23.54 -3.08 2.08
C ASP A 27 -22.98 -2.76 3.47
N GLU A 28 -21.95 -1.91 3.53
CA GLU A 28 -21.22 -1.50 4.75
C GLU A 28 -20.43 -2.62 5.46
N VAL A 29 -20.44 -3.83 4.92
CA VAL A 29 -19.61 -4.95 5.37
C VAL A 29 -18.30 -4.93 4.58
N LEU A 30 -17.18 -5.07 5.28
CA LEU A 30 -15.88 -5.23 4.63
C LEU A 30 -15.85 -6.57 3.88
N ASP A 31 -15.87 -6.49 2.56
CA ASP A 31 -15.77 -7.65 1.66
C ASP A 31 -14.31 -8.06 1.48
N LYS A 32 -13.46 -7.09 1.11
CA LYS A 32 -12.07 -7.38 0.74
C LYS A 32 -11.11 -6.26 1.10
N THR A 33 -9.89 -6.64 1.47
CA THR A 33 -8.77 -5.71 1.66
C THR A 33 -7.62 -6.09 0.72
N TYR A 34 -7.25 -5.16 -0.16
CA TYR A 34 -6.05 -5.27 -0.99
C TYR A 34 -4.92 -4.50 -0.34
N ILE A 35 -3.85 -5.19 0.05
CA ILE A 35 -2.64 -4.55 0.59
C ILE A 35 -1.64 -4.41 -0.55
N TYR A 36 -1.64 -3.28 -1.24
CA TYR A 36 -0.76 -3.01 -2.38
C TYR A 36 0.71 -2.92 -1.99
N TYR A 37 0.99 -2.28 -0.86
CA TYR A 37 2.34 -2.17 -0.31
C TYR A 37 2.32 -2.27 1.21
N ARG A 38 3.28 -3.00 1.79
CA ARG A 38 3.52 -3.00 3.24
C ARG A 38 4.98 -3.28 3.55
N VAL A 39 5.63 -2.38 4.29
CA VAL A 39 7.09 -2.42 4.53
C VAL A 39 7.59 -3.78 5.04
N PRO A 40 7.02 -4.42 6.10
CA PRO A 40 7.44 -5.75 6.53
C PRO A 40 7.40 -6.84 5.44
N ARG A 41 6.48 -6.76 4.49
CA ARG A 41 6.29 -7.75 3.41
C ARG A 41 7.20 -7.47 2.23
N ASP A 42 7.22 -6.22 1.78
CA ASP A 42 7.83 -5.83 0.50
C ASP A 42 9.25 -5.28 0.66
N GLU A 43 9.57 -4.69 1.82
CA GLU A 43 10.88 -4.08 2.13
C GLU A 43 11.44 -4.57 3.48
N PRO A 44 11.58 -5.90 3.71
CA PRO A 44 11.97 -6.45 5.02
C PRO A 44 13.36 -6.01 5.48
N LYS A 45 14.25 -5.66 4.54
CA LYS A 45 15.60 -5.13 4.82
C LYS A 45 15.63 -3.60 4.91
N GLY A 46 14.49 -2.94 4.67
CA GLY A 46 14.33 -1.49 4.75
C GLY A 46 15.20 -0.68 3.79
N LYS A 47 15.59 -1.27 2.65
CA LYS A 47 16.52 -0.63 1.70
C LYS A 47 15.84 0.43 0.83
N HIS A 48 14.57 0.25 0.47
CA HIS A 48 13.84 1.20 -0.39
C HIS A 48 12.61 1.72 0.34
N ARG A 49 12.83 2.58 1.34
CA ARG A 49 11.72 3.27 2.01
C ARG A 49 11.23 4.42 1.14
N ILE A 50 9.93 4.46 0.90
CA ILE A 50 9.26 5.53 0.15
C ILE A 50 9.01 6.71 1.10
N LEU A 51 9.55 7.89 0.78
CA LEU A 51 9.27 9.14 1.50
C LEU A 51 7.86 9.63 1.19
N LEU A 52 7.22 10.29 2.15
CA LEU A 52 5.91 10.94 1.95
C LEU A 52 5.91 11.86 0.71
N ASP A 53 6.96 12.68 0.56
CA ASP A 53 7.08 13.63 -0.56
C ASP A 53 7.23 12.96 -1.93
N SER A 54 7.48 11.66 -1.98
CA SER A 54 7.57 10.86 -3.21
C SER A 54 6.28 10.12 -3.53
N VAL A 55 5.27 10.14 -2.65
CA VAL A 55 3.99 9.47 -2.89
C VAL A 55 3.17 10.29 -3.88
N ASN A 56 2.96 9.75 -5.07
CA ASN A 56 2.17 10.33 -6.15
C ASN A 56 1.41 9.22 -6.90
N ASP A 57 0.52 9.60 -7.81
CA ASP A 57 -0.35 8.67 -8.52
C ASP A 57 0.43 7.62 -9.33
N GLU A 58 1.53 8.01 -9.96
CA GLU A 58 2.40 7.10 -10.72
C GLU A 58 2.98 5.99 -9.82
N LEU A 59 3.56 6.37 -8.68
CA LEU A 59 4.10 5.41 -7.71
C LEU A 59 3.01 4.49 -7.15
N LEU A 60 1.82 5.01 -6.86
CA LEU A 60 0.71 4.21 -6.33
C LEU A 60 0.24 3.16 -7.36
N GLN A 61 0.11 3.56 -8.63
CA GLN A 61 -0.20 2.63 -9.72
C GLN A 61 0.88 1.56 -9.93
N GLU A 62 2.15 1.91 -9.77
CA GLU A 62 3.24 0.94 -9.80
C GLU A 62 3.15 -0.09 -8.66
N LEU A 63 2.85 0.36 -7.44
CA LEU A 63 2.69 -0.51 -6.27
C LEU A 63 1.51 -1.47 -6.42
N GLU A 64 0.38 -0.98 -6.93
CA GLU A 64 -0.79 -1.80 -7.28
C GLU A 64 -0.44 -2.85 -8.32
N SER A 65 0.08 -2.41 -9.47
CA SER A 65 0.47 -3.28 -10.58
C SER A 65 1.46 -4.35 -10.13
N LYS A 66 2.43 -3.97 -9.29
CA LYS A 66 3.40 -4.89 -8.71
C LYS A 66 2.74 -5.90 -7.78
N CYS A 67 1.75 -5.51 -6.98
CA CYS A 67 1.06 -6.43 -6.09
C CYS A 67 0.38 -7.57 -6.88
N TYR A 68 -0.31 -7.24 -7.98
CA TYR A 68 -0.93 -8.24 -8.85
C TYR A 68 0.11 -9.09 -9.59
N LYS A 69 1.15 -8.46 -10.15
CA LYS A 69 2.24 -9.16 -10.85
C LYS A 69 2.99 -10.14 -9.95
N ASP A 70 3.19 -9.78 -8.68
CA ASP A 70 3.83 -10.64 -7.67
C ASP A 70 2.87 -11.71 -7.11
N GLY A 71 1.59 -11.73 -7.53
CA GLY A 71 0.56 -12.66 -7.04
C GLY A 71 0.12 -12.42 -5.59
N LYS A 72 0.47 -11.26 -5.02
CA LYS A 72 0.12 -10.83 -3.65
C LYS A 72 -1.27 -10.22 -3.58
N CYS A 73 -1.72 -9.64 -4.67
CA CYS A 73 -3.10 -9.22 -4.91
C CYS A 73 -3.67 -10.12 -6.00
N LYS A 74 -4.92 -10.54 -5.86
CA LYS A 74 -5.63 -11.38 -6.85
C LYS A 74 -7.02 -10.83 -7.05
N ASP A 75 -7.38 -10.63 -8.32
CA ASP A 75 -8.77 -10.55 -8.74
C ASP A 75 -9.31 -11.98 -8.66
N GLU A 76 -10.32 -12.21 -7.82
CA GLU A 76 -10.99 -13.52 -7.75
C GLU A 76 -12.18 -13.52 -8.70
#